data_AF-A0A8C4YBA1-F1
#
_entry.id   AF-A0A8C4YBA1-F1
#
_cell.length_a   1.000
_cell.length_b   1.000
_cell.length_c   1.000
_cell.angle_alpha   90.00
_cell.angle_beta   90.00
_cell.angle_gamma   90.00
#
_symmetry.space_group_name_H-M   'P 1'
#
loop_
_entity.id
_entity.type
_entity.pdbx_description
1 polymer ?
#
loop_
_entity_poly.entity_id
_entity_poly.type
_entity_poly.pdbx_seq_one_letter_code
_entity_poly.pdbx_strand_id
1 'polypeptide(L)'
;MCRSHCLSQRINSHQSGFPKHSSMLDFLRTKKLQDRQMELPLSTGAERSCPLDSHCEPTRVRMERVPLFEGVQEVEVIEACQCNASPEECLRLPSLKTYFPDTPLEFTVDVGKCSSPAHARGGLFCAPTKFDSVLIKSPNGVEVVQTLENCEMKETCYRVSYVEYYYEIIHNSAGDREERLKEIDVGRCLGSCTSGNHCLLRDSQNGEKCLVRAEGASSHCVPHQYDTYTFKSRSGNIRTVFAIQKCKCGSY
;
A
#
# COMPACT_ATOMS: atom_id res chain seq x y z
N MET A 1 -0.49 2.67 12.06
CA MET A 1 0.48 1.54 12.13
C MET A 1 0.45 0.92 13.52
N CYS A 2 0.44 -0.41 13.60
CA CYS A 2 0.65 -1.11 14.87
C CYS A 2 1.99 -0.69 15.46
N ARG A 3 1.99 -0.16 16.69
CA ARG A 3 3.23 0.20 17.37
C ARG A 3 3.98 -1.07 17.76
N SER A 4 5.29 -0.93 17.94
CA SER A 4 6.22 -1.96 18.40
C SER A 4 6.00 -2.40 19.85
N HIS A 5 4.74 -2.51 20.31
CA HIS A 5 4.33 -3.11 21.58
C HIS A 5 3.00 -3.82 21.33
N CYS A 6 3.07 -5.02 20.76
CA CYS A 6 1.92 -5.88 20.46
C CYS A 6 1.50 -6.62 21.76
N LEU A 7 1.28 -5.88 22.85
CA LEU A 7 0.72 -6.46 24.07
C LEU A 7 -0.78 -6.65 23.83
N SER A 8 -1.18 -7.91 23.69
CA SER A 8 -2.58 -8.34 23.81
C SER A 8 -3.17 -7.59 25.02
N GLN A 9 -4.10 -6.68 24.76
CA GLN A 9 -4.80 -5.97 25.83
C GLN A 9 -5.64 -7.01 26.57
N ARG A 10 -5.05 -7.63 27.61
CA ARG A 10 -5.85 -8.07 28.74
C ARG A 10 -6.54 -6.81 29.24
N ILE A 11 -7.86 -6.80 29.12
CA ILE A 11 -8.74 -5.78 29.68
C ILE A 11 -8.50 -5.78 31.20
N ASN A 12 -7.51 -5.02 31.65
CA ASN A 12 -7.39 -4.62 33.03
C ASN A 12 -8.07 -3.26 33.12
N SER A 13 -9.33 -3.30 33.54
CA SER A 13 -10.04 -2.16 34.10
C SER A 13 -9.27 -1.68 35.34
N HIS A 14 -8.27 -0.83 35.13
CA HIS A 14 -7.74 0.05 36.15
C HIS A 14 -7.96 1.48 35.68
N GLN A 15 -9.00 2.09 36.23
CA GLN A 15 -9.21 3.52 36.21
C GLN A 15 -7.98 4.19 36.84
N SER A 16 -7.05 4.65 36.01
CA SER A 16 -6.03 5.61 36.42
C SER A 16 -6.61 7.00 36.20
N GLY A 17 -7.02 7.63 37.30
CA GLY A 17 -7.60 8.97 37.30
C GLY A 17 -6.67 9.99 36.66
N PHE A 18 -7.16 10.69 35.64
CA PHE A 18 -6.52 11.89 35.12
C PHE A 18 -6.46 12.96 36.23
N PRO A 19 -5.32 13.63 36.45
CA PRO A 19 -5.30 14.82 37.29
C PRO A 19 -6.12 15.91 36.60
N LYS A 20 -7.19 16.36 37.26
CA LYS A 20 -7.99 17.52 36.85
C LYS A 20 -7.12 18.77 36.95
N HIS A 21 -6.50 19.19 35.85
CA HIS A 21 -5.84 20.49 35.78
C HIS A 21 -6.91 21.58 35.67
N SER A 22 -6.95 22.48 36.67
CA SER A 22 -7.90 23.60 36.73
C SER A 22 -7.50 24.79 35.84
N SER A 23 -6.31 24.77 35.24
CA SER A 23 -5.78 25.90 34.46
C SER A 23 -4.72 25.47 33.44
N MET A 24 -4.75 26.11 32.27
CA MET A 24 -3.75 25.98 31.19
C MET A 24 -2.33 26.33 31.64
N LEU A 25 -2.16 27.23 32.62
CA LEU A 25 -0.85 27.62 33.15
C LEU A 25 -0.23 26.53 34.01
N ASP A 26 -1.05 25.75 34.72
CA ASP A 26 -0.58 24.64 35.54
C ASP A 26 -0.12 23.46 34.67
N PHE A 27 -0.80 23.22 33.54
CA PHE A 27 -0.39 22.24 32.54
C PHE A 27 0.97 22.58 31.91
N LEU A 28 1.20 23.86 31.57
CA LEU A 28 2.48 24.29 31.00
C LEU A 28 3.62 24.22 32.03
N ARG A 29 3.34 24.45 33.32
CA ARG A 29 4.34 24.29 34.40
C ARG A 29 4.73 22.83 34.63
N THR A 30 3.77 21.90 34.67
CA THR A 30 4.08 20.47 34.80
C THR A 30 4.85 19.95 33.59
N LYS A 31 4.47 20.38 32.37
CA LYS A 31 5.22 19.99 31.16
C LYS A 31 6.66 20.50 31.16
N LYS A 32 6.90 21.72 31.66
CA LYS A 32 8.25 22.31 31.74
C LYS A 32 9.14 21.68 32.84
N LEU A 33 8.54 21.07 33.87
CA LEU A 33 9.27 20.34 34.91
C LEU A 33 9.54 18.88 34.50
N GLN A 34 8.67 18.26 33.71
CA GLN A 34 8.88 16.90 33.17
C GLN A 34 10.00 16.85 32.13
N ASP A 35 10.19 17.93 31.35
CA ASP A 35 11.24 18.03 30.33
C ASP A 35 12.67 18.06 30.94
N ARG A 36 12.77 18.27 32.26
CA ARG A 36 14.05 18.33 32.98
C ARG A 36 14.36 17.08 33.82
N GLN A 37 13.47 16.08 33.85
CA GLN A 37 13.62 14.89 34.67
C GLN A 37 12.94 13.66 34.02
N MET A 38 13.42 13.25 32.86
CA MET A 38 13.21 11.91 32.31
C MET A 38 14.35 11.54 31.34
N GLU A 39 15.60 11.68 31.77
CA GLU A 39 16.65 10.80 31.22
C GLU A 39 16.49 9.44 31.91
N LEU A 40 15.59 8.62 31.35
CA LEU A 40 15.61 7.19 31.62
C LEU A 40 16.98 6.65 31.23
N PRO A 41 17.62 5.80 32.06
CA PRO A 41 18.85 5.13 31.63
C PRO A 41 18.56 4.42 30.31
N LEU A 42 19.49 4.49 29.36
CA LEU A 42 19.48 3.64 28.16
C LEU A 42 19.35 2.18 28.62
N SER A 43 18.12 1.69 28.66
CA SER A 43 17.84 0.28 28.84
C SER A 43 18.30 -0.41 27.57
N THR A 44 19.47 -1.00 27.65
CA THR A 44 19.99 -2.00 26.73
C THR A 44 18.89 -3.03 26.44
N GLY A 45 18.43 -3.05 25.19
CA GLY A 45 17.47 -4.02 24.67
C GLY A 45 16.01 -3.56 24.77
N ALA A 46 15.53 -2.82 23.76
CA ALA A 46 14.10 -2.77 23.51
C ALA A 46 13.64 -4.21 23.22
N GLU A 47 12.91 -4.81 24.17
CA GLU A 47 12.32 -6.14 23.98
C GLU A 47 11.49 -6.14 22.70
N ARG A 48 11.72 -7.15 21.85
CA ARG A 48 11.06 -7.22 20.55
C ARG A 48 9.54 -7.31 20.75
N SER A 49 8.85 -6.58 19.86
CA SER A 49 7.39 -6.62 19.58
C SER A 49 6.67 -7.93 19.82
N CYS A 50 7.31 -8.89 19.19
CA CYS A 50 6.82 -10.18 18.85
C CYS A 50 8.02 -11.13 18.93
N PRO A 51 7.78 -12.44 19.09
CA PRO A 51 8.81 -13.47 18.98
C PRO A 51 9.66 -13.35 17.70
N LEU A 52 10.82 -14.01 17.69
CA LEU A 52 11.60 -14.21 16.47
C LEU A 52 10.69 -14.77 15.35
N ASP A 53 10.89 -14.28 14.13
CA ASP A 53 10.14 -14.69 12.92
C ASP A 53 8.64 -14.35 12.91
N SER A 54 8.24 -13.36 13.71
CA SER A 54 6.88 -12.83 13.70
C SER A 54 6.83 -11.31 13.63
N HIS A 55 5.79 -10.80 12.97
CA HIS A 55 5.56 -9.37 12.76
C HIS A 55 4.23 -8.96 13.39
N CYS A 56 4.20 -7.76 13.95
CA CYS A 56 2.99 -7.17 14.52
C CYS A 56 2.12 -6.64 13.38
N GLU A 57 0.97 -7.26 13.15
CA GLU A 57 0.08 -6.96 12.04
C GLU A 57 -1.32 -6.57 12.53
N PRO A 58 -2.02 -5.66 11.83
CA PRO A 58 -3.42 -5.36 12.12
C PRO A 58 -4.30 -6.60 11.92
N THR A 59 -5.15 -6.91 12.90
CA THR A 59 -6.12 -8.00 12.85
C THR A 59 -7.52 -7.49 12.54
N ARG A 60 -7.82 -6.28 13.01
CA ARG A 60 -9.12 -5.62 12.79
C ARG A 60 -8.89 -4.18 12.38
N VAL A 61 -9.36 -3.86 11.18
CA VAL A 61 -9.27 -2.52 10.58
C VAL A 61 -10.66 -2.09 10.16
N ARG A 62 -11.08 -0.91 10.57
CA ARG A 62 -12.30 -0.27 10.08
C ARG A 62 -11.96 0.94 9.23
N MET A 63 -12.80 1.22 8.26
CA MET A 63 -12.73 2.41 7.42
C MET A 63 -13.57 3.50 8.07
N GLU A 64 -12.94 4.62 8.40
CA GLU A 64 -13.61 5.78 8.99
C GLU A 64 -13.59 6.95 7.99
N ARG A 65 -14.73 7.64 7.87
CA ARG A 65 -14.90 8.78 6.96
C ARG A 65 -14.82 10.08 7.74
N VAL A 66 -13.74 10.82 7.51
CA VAL A 66 -13.48 12.10 8.17
C VAL A 66 -13.84 13.24 7.20
N PRO A 67 -14.83 14.08 7.54
CA PRO A 67 -15.12 15.27 6.75
C PRO A 67 -14.01 16.30 6.95
N LEU A 68 -13.28 16.62 5.89
CA LEU A 68 -12.29 17.69 5.83
C LEU A 68 -12.82 18.86 5.00
N PHE A 69 -12.17 20.01 5.08
CA PHE A 69 -12.51 21.19 4.27
C PHE A 69 -12.43 20.90 2.75
N GLU A 70 -11.53 20.01 2.35
CA GLU A 70 -11.30 19.59 0.96
C GLU A 70 -12.23 18.46 0.50
N GLY A 71 -13.02 17.89 1.41
CA GLY A 71 -13.94 16.78 1.13
C GLY A 71 -13.87 15.69 2.20
N VAL A 72 -14.62 14.61 2.00
CA VAL A 72 -14.58 13.46 2.90
C VAL A 72 -13.35 12.62 2.57
N GLN A 73 -12.49 12.39 3.55
CA GLN A 73 -11.35 11.49 3.45
C GLN A 73 -11.62 10.18 4.19
N GLU A 74 -11.27 9.06 3.55
CA GLU A 74 -11.31 7.75 4.19
C GLU A 74 -9.97 7.42 4.85
N VAL A 75 -10.04 6.99 6.10
CA VAL A 75 -8.87 6.61 6.89
C VAL A 75 -9.03 5.21 7.48
N GLU A 76 -7.94 4.47 7.53
CA GLU A 76 -7.88 3.17 8.17
C GLU A 76 -7.65 3.33 9.68
N VAL A 77 -8.61 2.85 10.46
CA VAL A 77 -8.51 2.80 11.92
C VAL A 77 -8.23 1.36 12.34
N ILE A 78 -7.04 1.14 12.89
CA ILE A 78 -6.61 -0.15 13.40
C ILE A 78 -7.14 -0.30 14.83
N GLU A 79 -8.04 -1.26 15.05
CA GLU A 79 -8.62 -1.53 16.37
C GLU A 79 -7.80 -2.55 17.16
N ALA A 80 -7.20 -3.52 16.48
CA ALA A 80 -6.44 -4.59 17.11
C ALA A 80 -5.23 -5.00 16.26
N CYS A 81 -4.16 -5.41 16.94
CA CYS A 81 -2.94 -5.93 16.34
C CYS A 81 -2.58 -7.28 16.99
N GLN A 82 -1.95 -8.16 16.22
CA GLN A 82 -1.43 -9.43 16.73
C GLN A 82 -0.09 -9.77 16.07
N CYS A 83 0.72 -10.57 16.75
CA CYS A 83 1.94 -11.12 16.18
C CYS A 83 1.60 -12.31 15.29
N ASN A 84 1.84 -12.19 13.98
CA ASN A 84 1.70 -13.29 13.03
C ASN A 84 3.08 -13.75 12.57
N ALA A 85 3.24 -15.06 12.38
CA ALA A 85 4.43 -15.61 11.75
C ALA A 85 4.53 -15.13 10.30
N SER A 86 5.73 -14.76 9.85
CA SER A 86 5.98 -14.48 8.43
C SER A 86 6.15 -15.80 7.68
N PRO A 87 5.33 -16.11 6.66
CA PRO A 87 5.58 -17.28 5.83
C PRO A 87 6.88 -17.09 5.03
N GLU A 88 7.60 -18.18 4.79
CA GLU A 88 8.82 -18.17 3.97
C GLU A 88 8.50 -18.00 2.48
N GLU A 89 7.32 -18.44 2.06
CA GLU A 89 6.83 -18.35 0.70
C GLU A 89 6.04 -17.06 0.47
N CYS A 90 6.03 -16.62 -0.79
CA CYS A 90 5.19 -15.50 -1.23
C CYS A 90 3.74 -15.98 -1.37
N LEU A 91 2.87 -15.50 -0.48
CA LEU A 91 1.48 -15.91 -0.40
C LEU A 91 0.58 -14.69 -0.21
N ARG A 92 -0.62 -14.76 -0.75
CA ARG A 92 -1.71 -13.84 -0.40
C ARG A 92 -2.19 -14.18 1.02
N LEU A 93 -2.13 -13.20 1.91
CA LEU A 93 -2.65 -13.27 3.26
C LEU A 93 -3.96 -12.46 3.35
N PRO A 94 -4.92 -12.88 4.18
CA PRO A 94 -6.14 -12.11 4.40
C PRO A 94 -5.83 -10.77 5.09
N SER A 95 -6.58 -9.75 4.70
CA SER A 95 -6.58 -8.42 5.32
C SER A 95 -8.01 -7.90 5.33
N LEU A 96 -8.70 -8.11 6.46
CA LEU A 96 -10.10 -7.73 6.60
C LEU A 96 -10.22 -6.23 6.90
N LYS A 97 -11.10 -5.56 6.13
CA LYS A 97 -11.50 -4.17 6.35
C LYS A 97 -13.01 -4.07 6.47
N THR A 98 -13.48 -3.41 7.52
CA THR A 98 -14.90 -3.15 7.76
C THR A 98 -15.27 -1.75 7.30
N TYR A 99 -16.22 -1.66 6.38
CA TYR A 99 -16.78 -0.42 5.84
C TYR A 99 -18.10 -0.10 6.54
N PHE A 100 -18.39 1.20 6.70
CA PHE A 100 -19.61 1.72 7.35
C PHE A 100 -19.94 1.05 8.70
N PRO A 101 -18.98 1.01 9.65
CA PRO A 101 -19.16 0.36 10.94
C PRO A 101 -20.34 0.98 11.71
N ASP A 102 -21.04 0.16 12.49
CA ASP A 102 -22.19 0.56 13.32
C ASP A 102 -23.39 1.11 12.52
N THR A 103 -23.51 0.73 11.24
CA THR A 103 -24.64 1.10 10.39
C THR A 103 -25.29 -0.14 9.75
N PRO A 104 -26.54 -0.05 9.25
CA PRO A 104 -27.15 -1.13 8.48
C PRO A 104 -26.42 -1.47 7.16
N LEU A 105 -25.45 -0.65 6.75
CA LEU A 105 -24.63 -0.83 5.55
C LEU A 105 -23.25 -1.44 5.88
N GLU A 106 -23.04 -1.87 7.13
CA GLU A 106 -21.77 -2.46 7.55
C GLU A 106 -21.40 -3.65 6.67
N PHE A 107 -20.20 -3.62 6.12
CA PHE A 107 -19.71 -4.66 5.22
C PHE A 107 -18.22 -4.90 5.43
N THR A 108 -17.84 -6.16 5.67
CA THR A 108 -16.43 -6.53 5.86
C THR A 108 -15.90 -7.24 4.63
N VAL A 109 -14.81 -6.73 4.07
CA VAL A 109 -14.15 -7.23 2.85
C VAL A 109 -12.75 -7.69 3.19
N ASP A 110 -12.37 -8.87 2.70
CA ASP A 110 -10.97 -9.27 2.62
C ASP A 110 -10.31 -8.58 1.42
N VAL A 111 -9.63 -7.45 1.67
CA VAL A 111 -8.88 -6.77 0.61
C VAL A 111 -7.59 -7.49 0.26
N GLY A 112 -7.12 -8.40 1.11
CA GLY A 112 -5.89 -9.16 0.94
C GLY A 112 -4.61 -8.31 1.05
N LYS A 113 -3.50 -8.98 1.32
CA LYS A 113 -2.15 -8.42 1.32
C LYS A 113 -1.15 -9.49 0.89
N CYS A 114 0.01 -9.09 0.40
CA CYS A 114 1.10 -10.04 0.17
C CYS A 114 1.92 -10.27 1.44
N SER A 115 2.38 -11.50 1.63
CA SER A 115 3.35 -11.81 2.68
C SER A 115 4.66 -11.05 2.47
N SER A 116 5.44 -10.89 3.53
CA SER A 116 6.78 -10.31 3.46
C SER A 116 7.80 -11.36 3.91
N PRO A 117 8.17 -12.32 3.05
CA PRO A 117 9.12 -13.37 3.42
C PRO A 117 10.49 -12.76 3.71
N ALA A 118 11.09 -13.12 4.86
CA ALA A 118 12.36 -12.57 5.32
C ALA A 118 13.54 -12.90 4.37
N HIS A 119 13.42 -13.96 3.58
CA HIS A 119 14.48 -14.48 2.70
C HIS A 119 14.17 -14.25 1.22
N ALA A 120 13.78 -13.04 0.87
CA ALA A 120 13.60 -12.65 -0.53
C ALA A 120 14.98 -12.57 -1.23
N ARG A 121 15.46 -13.70 -1.76
CA ARG A 121 16.75 -13.79 -2.45
C ARG A 121 16.67 -13.09 -3.81
N GLY A 122 17.70 -12.32 -4.16
CA GLY A 122 17.88 -11.81 -5.52
C GLY A 122 17.16 -10.50 -5.88
N GLY A 123 16.81 -9.67 -4.89
CA GLY A 123 16.17 -8.36 -5.16
C GLY A 123 14.71 -8.45 -5.60
N LEU A 124 14.11 -9.64 -5.49
CA LEU A 124 12.68 -9.88 -5.65
C LEU A 124 11.97 -9.59 -4.32
N PHE A 125 10.70 -9.22 -4.38
CA PHE A 125 9.81 -9.13 -3.22
C PHE A 125 8.45 -9.73 -3.58
N CYS A 126 7.72 -10.15 -2.56
CA CYS A 126 6.37 -10.68 -2.76
C CYS A 126 5.43 -9.51 -3.06
N ALA A 127 4.88 -9.50 -4.27
CA ALA A 127 4.17 -8.37 -4.82
C ALA A 127 2.80 -8.80 -5.39
N PRO A 128 1.79 -7.91 -5.36
CA PRO A 128 0.48 -8.20 -5.89
C PRO A 128 0.52 -8.25 -7.43
N THR A 129 -0.02 -9.32 -8.03
CA THR A 129 -0.01 -9.53 -9.49
C THR A 129 -1.37 -9.53 -10.13
N LYS A 130 -2.40 -9.90 -9.37
CA LYS A 130 -3.78 -9.98 -9.84
C LYS A 130 -4.72 -9.36 -8.83
N PHE A 131 -5.63 -8.54 -9.33
CA PHE A 131 -6.61 -7.82 -8.52
C PHE A 131 -8.01 -8.19 -8.98
N ASP A 132 -8.93 -8.21 -8.03
CA ASP A 132 -10.36 -8.37 -8.25
C ASP A 132 -11.09 -7.15 -7.64
N SER A 133 -12.42 -7.13 -7.72
CA SER A 133 -13.23 -6.06 -7.16
C SER A 133 -14.50 -6.59 -6.51
N VAL A 134 -14.84 -6.01 -5.36
CA VAL A 134 -16.07 -6.32 -4.63
C VAL A 134 -16.95 -5.08 -4.60
N LEU A 135 -18.21 -5.25 -4.94
CA LEU A 135 -19.22 -4.19 -4.87
C LEU A 135 -19.80 -4.12 -3.45
N ILE A 136 -19.67 -2.97 -2.80
CA ILE A 136 -20.24 -2.71 -1.47
C ILE A 136 -21.38 -1.70 -1.60
N LYS A 137 -22.41 -1.86 -0.76
CA LYS A 137 -23.47 -0.86 -0.66
C LYS A 137 -22.96 0.32 0.16
N SER A 138 -23.13 1.53 -0.36
CA SER A 138 -22.78 2.76 0.31
C SER A 138 -24.00 3.69 0.40
N PRO A 139 -23.97 4.71 1.27
CA PRO A 139 -25.03 5.73 1.32
C PRO A 139 -25.26 6.44 -0.03
N ASN A 140 -24.23 6.47 -0.89
CA ASN A 140 -24.27 7.09 -2.21
C ASN A 140 -24.55 6.09 -3.34
N GLY A 141 -24.94 4.85 -3.03
CA GLY A 141 -25.27 3.81 -4.00
C GLY A 141 -24.36 2.59 -3.86
N VAL A 142 -23.59 2.28 -4.90
CA VAL A 142 -22.67 1.14 -4.92
C VAL A 142 -21.26 1.65 -5.09
N GLU A 143 -20.35 1.15 -4.26
CA GLU A 143 -18.93 1.49 -4.26
C GLU A 143 -18.10 0.25 -4.61
N VAL A 144 -17.02 0.44 -5.38
CA VAL A 144 -16.15 -0.63 -5.86
C VAL A 144 -14.90 -0.66 -4.98
N VAL A 145 -14.70 -1.74 -4.24
CA VAL A 145 -13.49 -1.98 -3.46
C VAL A 145 -12.58 -2.93 -4.23
N GLN A 146 -11.37 -2.48 -4.54
CA GLN A 146 -10.36 -3.35 -5.15
C GLN A 146 -9.83 -4.34 -4.10
N THR A 147 -9.79 -5.62 -4.46
CA THR A 147 -9.24 -6.70 -3.65
C THR A 147 -8.04 -7.33 -4.34
N LEU A 148 -7.15 -7.90 -3.55
CA LEU A 148 -6.00 -8.64 -4.02
C LEU A 148 -6.40 -10.10 -4.24
N GLU A 149 -6.10 -10.66 -5.41
CA GLU A 149 -6.40 -12.06 -5.74
C GLU A 149 -5.13 -12.93 -5.65
N ASN A 150 -3.99 -12.46 -6.18
CA ASN A 150 -2.76 -13.25 -6.20
C ASN A 150 -1.50 -12.42 -5.92
N CYS A 151 -0.51 -13.07 -5.30
CA CYS A 151 0.81 -12.54 -5.00
C CYS A 151 1.89 -13.44 -5.59
N GLU A 152 2.94 -12.84 -6.15
CA GLU A 152 4.10 -13.58 -6.67
C GLU A 152 5.39 -12.80 -6.38
N MET A 153 6.53 -13.50 -6.46
CA MET A 153 7.83 -12.86 -6.38
C MET A 153 8.07 -12.01 -7.64
N LYS A 154 8.24 -10.70 -7.47
CA LYS A 154 8.50 -9.74 -8.56
C LYS A 154 9.67 -8.83 -8.24
N GLU A 155 10.26 -8.26 -9.29
CA GLU A 155 11.29 -7.22 -9.20
C GLU A 155 10.71 -5.89 -8.73
N THR A 156 11.57 -4.98 -8.23
CA THR A 156 11.25 -3.64 -7.68
C THR A 156 10.29 -2.82 -8.54
N CYS A 157 10.34 -3.00 -9.86
CA CYS A 157 9.43 -2.39 -10.82
C CYS A 157 8.96 -3.46 -11.81
N TYR A 158 7.64 -3.68 -11.88
CA TYR A 158 7.06 -4.76 -12.66
C TYR A 158 5.74 -4.35 -13.33
N ARG A 159 5.38 -5.11 -14.36
CA ARG A 159 4.12 -4.95 -15.09
C ARG A 159 3.04 -5.80 -14.43
N VAL A 160 1.85 -5.24 -14.25
CA VAL A 160 0.61 -5.98 -13.96
C VAL A 160 -0.36 -5.89 -15.13
N SER A 161 -1.20 -6.91 -15.27
CA SER A 161 -2.26 -6.92 -16.29
C SER A 161 -3.33 -5.88 -15.93
N TYR A 162 -3.78 -5.13 -16.94
CA TYR A 162 -4.87 -4.18 -16.81
C TYR A 162 -5.62 -4.14 -18.14
N VAL A 163 -6.83 -4.70 -18.15
CA VAL A 163 -7.63 -4.86 -19.37
C VAL A 163 -8.52 -3.64 -19.58
N GLU A 164 -8.47 -3.10 -20.79
CA GLU A 164 -9.36 -2.06 -21.27
C GLU A 164 -10.23 -2.58 -22.43
N TYR A 165 -11.45 -2.05 -22.51
CA TYR A 165 -12.46 -2.47 -23.45
C TYR A 165 -12.69 -1.40 -24.51
N TYR A 166 -12.66 -1.82 -25.77
CA TYR A 166 -12.78 -0.95 -26.92
C TYR A 166 -13.80 -1.49 -27.91
N TYR A 167 -14.56 -0.62 -28.56
CA TYR A 167 -15.40 -1.03 -29.69
C TYR A 167 -14.61 -0.95 -31.00
N GLU A 168 -14.52 -2.07 -31.70
CA GLU A 168 -13.90 -2.23 -33.01
C GLU A 168 -14.97 -2.51 -34.07
N ILE A 169 -14.77 -1.97 -35.27
CA ILE A 169 -15.53 -2.32 -36.46
C ILE A 169 -14.77 -3.39 -37.23
N ILE A 170 -15.40 -4.55 -37.42
CA ILE A 170 -14.96 -5.60 -38.34
C ILE A 170 -15.93 -5.68 -39.52
N HIS A 171 -15.47 -6.22 -40.65
CA HIS A 171 -16.34 -6.49 -41.80
C HIS A 171 -16.46 -8.00 -41.92
N ASN A 172 -17.69 -8.51 -42.00
CA ASN A 172 -17.93 -9.94 -42.19
C ASN A 172 -17.55 -10.37 -43.62
N SER A 173 -17.65 -11.66 -43.93
CA SER A 173 -17.35 -12.19 -45.27
C SER A 173 -18.30 -11.66 -46.36
N ALA A 174 -19.47 -11.14 -46.00
CA ALA A 174 -20.42 -10.48 -46.90
C ALA A 174 -20.13 -8.97 -47.07
N GLY A 175 -19.17 -8.41 -46.34
CA GLY A 175 -18.83 -6.99 -46.35
C GLY A 175 -19.66 -6.11 -45.42
N ASP A 176 -20.58 -6.68 -44.63
CA ASP A 176 -21.38 -5.94 -43.66
C ASP A 176 -20.54 -5.50 -42.46
N ARG A 177 -20.89 -4.33 -41.93
CA ARG A 177 -20.25 -3.72 -40.78
C ARG A 177 -20.75 -4.36 -39.48
N GLU A 178 -19.85 -4.95 -38.72
CA GLU A 178 -20.14 -5.54 -37.40
C GLU A 178 -19.32 -4.83 -36.31
N GLU A 179 -19.99 -4.50 -35.19
CA GLU A 179 -19.35 -3.90 -34.02
C GLU A 179 -19.00 -5.00 -33.01
N ARG A 180 -17.71 -5.13 -32.68
CA ARG A 180 -17.19 -6.12 -31.73
C ARG A 180 -16.52 -5.44 -30.55
N LEU A 181 -16.74 -5.98 -29.35
CA LEU A 181 -15.97 -5.60 -28.17
C LEU A 181 -14.58 -6.25 -28.24
N LYS A 182 -13.55 -5.40 -28.22
CA LYS A 182 -12.14 -5.76 -28.23
C LYS A 182 -11.56 -5.51 -26.84
N GLU A 183 -11.04 -6.57 -26.24
CA GLU A 183 -10.36 -6.53 -24.94
C GLU A 183 -8.85 -6.40 -25.19
N ILE A 184 -8.21 -5.43 -24.56
CA ILE A 184 -6.76 -5.20 -24.67
C ILE A 184 -6.17 -5.10 -23.27
N ASP A 185 -5.24 -6.00 -22.94
CA ASP A 185 -4.40 -5.84 -21.75
C ASP A 185 -3.36 -4.74 -21.99
N VAL A 186 -3.71 -3.51 -21.65
CA VAL A 186 -2.79 -2.36 -21.77
C VAL A 186 -1.71 -2.38 -20.68
N GLY A 187 -1.99 -3.06 -19.56
CA GLY A 187 -1.06 -3.19 -18.44
C GLY A 187 -0.85 -1.91 -17.64
N ARG A 188 -0.24 -2.05 -16.46
CA ARG A 188 0.21 -0.95 -15.60
C ARG A 188 1.57 -1.28 -14.99
N CYS A 189 2.39 -0.26 -14.75
CA CYS A 189 3.64 -0.42 -14.02
C CYS A 189 3.39 -0.17 -12.53
N LEU A 190 3.77 -1.12 -11.69
CA LEU A 190 3.71 -1.04 -10.24
C LEU A 190 5.08 -1.36 -9.65
N GLY A 191 5.34 -0.78 -8.48
CA GLY A 191 6.57 -1.01 -7.74
C GLY A 191 7.19 0.28 -7.24
N SER A 192 8.33 0.14 -6.58
CA SER A 192 9.08 1.22 -5.98
C SER A 192 10.53 1.13 -6.41
N CYS A 193 11.04 2.20 -7.00
CA CYS A 193 12.42 2.28 -7.42
C CYS A 193 13.21 2.98 -6.34
N THR A 194 14.31 2.36 -5.90
CA THR A 194 15.24 3.00 -5.00
C THR A 194 16.06 4.00 -5.82
N SER A 195 15.99 5.27 -5.42
CA SER A 195 16.93 6.27 -5.90
C SER A 195 18.25 5.98 -5.19
N GLY A 196 19.28 5.57 -5.93
CA GLY A 196 20.59 5.37 -5.36
C GLY A 196 21.07 6.68 -4.75
N ASN A 197 21.08 6.77 -3.42
CA ASN A 197 21.79 7.82 -2.72
C ASN A 197 23.27 7.69 -3.09
N HIS A 198 23.71 8.51 -4.04
CA HIS A 198 25.10 8.47 -4.47
C HIS A 198 25.91 9.28 -3.47
N CYS A 199 26.94 8.65 -2.93
CA CYS A 199 27.86 9.32 -2.03
C CYS A 199 28.82 10.19 -2.86
N LEU A 200 28.67 11.50 -2.77
CA LEU A 200 29.56 12.45 -3.45
C LEU A 200 30.91 12.55 -2.73
N LEU A 201 30.90 12.41 -1.40
CA LEU A 201 32.11 12.53 -0.59
C LEU A 201 32.09 11.51 0.56
N ARG A 202 33.09 10.63 0.57
CA ARG A 202 33.32 9.66 1.66
C ARG A 202 34.38 10.21 2.64
N ASP A 203 34.27 9.81 3.90
CA ASP A 203 35.26 10.16 4.92
C ASP A 203 36.62 9.51 4.59
N SER A 204 37.69 10.31 4.62
CA SER A 204 39.05 9.86 4.34
C SER A 204 39.62 8.90 5.39
N GLN A 205 39.08 8.92 6.62
CA GLN A 205 39.52 8.01 7.69
C GLN A 205 38.69 6.73 7.77
N ASN A 206 37.43 6.76 7.29
CA ASN A 206 36.52 5.63 7.34
C ASN A 206 35.66 5.60 6.06
N GLY A 207 36.15 4.93 5.01
CA GLY A 207 35.58 4.93 3.66
C GLY A 207 34.14 4.41 3.52
N GLU A 208 33.54 3.91 4.60
CA GLU A 208 32.13 3.48 4.70
C GLU A 208 31.19 4.64 5.10
N LYS A 209 31.70 5.72 5.68
CA LYS A 209 30.87 6.86 6.12
C LYS A 209 30.76 7.88 5.00
N CYS A 210 29.54 8.06 4.48
CA CYS A 210 29.25 9.10 3.52
C CYS A 210 29.07 10.46 4.21
N LEU A 211 29.91 11.43 3.87
CA LEU A 211 29.86 12.80 4.41
C LEU A 211 28.87 13.67 3.64
N VAL A 212 28.79 13.49 2.31
CA VAL A 212 27.86 14.23 1.45
C VAL A 212 27.10 13.25 0.58
N ARG A 213 25.81 13.18 0.84
CA ARG A 213 24.85 12.40 0.05
C ARG A 213 24.17 13.35 -0.91
N ALA A 214 24.30 13.11 -2.21
CA ALA A 214 23.37 13.75 -3.12
C ALA A 214 22.09 12.93 -3.17
N GLU A 215 20.98 13.64 -3.22
CA GLU A 215 19.71 13.04 -3.60
C GLU A 215 19.91 12.44 -4.99
N GLY A 216 19.82 11.10 -5.07
CA GLY A 216 19.72 10.45 -6.36
C GLY A 216 18.48 10.97 -7.07
N ALA A 217 18.55 11.13 -8.40
CA ALA A 217 17.38 11.46 -9.19
C ALA A 217 16.23 10.51 -8.81
N SER A 218 15.06 11.06 -8.49
CA SER A 218 13.88 10.28 -8.10
C SER A 218 13.53 9.33 -9.23
N SER A 219 13.85 8.05 -9.04
CA SER A 219 13.50 7.00 -10.00
C SER A 219 12.08 6.53 -9.71
N HIS A 220 11.25 6.47 -10.75
CA HIS A 220 9.90 5.93 -10.69
C HIS A 220 9.80 4.66 -11.53
N CYS A 221 8.84 3.80 -11.19
CA CYS A 221 8.55 2.63 -12.01
C CYS A 221 7.74 3.09 -13.22
N VAL A 222 8.38 3.15 -14.39
CA VAL A 222 7.80 3.68 -15.62
C VAL A 222 7.76 2.62 -16.71
N PRO A 223 6.83 2.74 -17.67
CA PRO A 223 6.81 1.84 -18.82
C PRO A 223 8.05 2.08 -19.70
N HIS A 224 8.62 0.99 -20.23
CA HIS A 224 9.83 1.03 -21.04
C HIS A 224 9.60 0.59 -22.49
N GLN A 225 8.81 -0.45 -22.68
CA GLN A 225 8.52 -1.06 -23.98
C GLN A 225 7.02 -1.20 -24.13
N TYR A 226 6.54 -1.09 -25.37
CA TYR A 226 5.12 -1.12 -25.70
C TYR A 226 4.85 -1.98 -26.93
N ASP A 227 3.76 -2.72 -26.88
CA ASP A 227 3.11 -3.35 -28.02
C ASP A 227 2.00 -2.41 -28.55
N THR A 228 1.83 -2.36 -29.87
CA THR A 228 0.89 -1.42 -30.50
C THR A 228 -0.30 -2.17 -31.12
N TYR A 229 -1.50 -1.84 -30.66
CA TYR A 229 -2.76 -2.35 -31.21
C TYR A 229 -3.43 -1.27 -32.05
N THR A 230 -3.70 -1.56 -33.32
CA THR A 230 -4.37 -0.63 -34.23
C THR A 230 -5.63 -1.27 -34.78
N PHE A 231 -6.76 -0.57 -34.68
CA PHE A 231 -8.06 -1.04 -35.14
C PHE A 231 -8.97 0.11 -35.55
N LYS A 232 -10.03 -0.19 -36.31
CA LYS A 232 -11.05 0.82 -36.66
C LYS A 232 -12.04 0.97 -35.50
N SER A 233 -12.12 2.18 -34.94
CA SER A 233 -13.10 2.51 -33.91
C SER A 233 -14.52 2.60 -34.48
N ARG A 234 -15.53 2.66 -33.61
CA ARG A 234 -16.94 2.90 -33.95
C ARG A 234 -17.19 4.12 -34.86
N SER A 235 -16.33 5.13 -34.77
CA SER A 235 -16.42 6.34 -35.61
C SER A 235 -15.86 6.15 -37.03
N GLY A 236 -15.30 4.98 -37.35
CA GLY A 236 -14.58 4.71 -38.60
C GLY A 236 -13.11 5.16 -38.57
N ASN A 237 -12.72 5.98 -37.58
CA ASN A 237 -11.34 6.40 -37.39
C ASN A 237 -10.44 5.25 -36.91
N ILE A 238 -9.21 5.21 -37.42
CA ILE A 238 -8.18 4.31 -36.92
C ILE A 238 -7.78 4.75 -35.52
N ARG A 239 -7.89 3.84 -34.56
CA ARG A 239 -7.48 4.02 -33.17
C ARG A 239 -6.25 3.17 -32.90
N THR A 240 -5.28 3.77 -32.23
CA THR A 240 -4.04 3.12 -31.81
C THR A 240 -3.98 3.12 -30.29
N VAL A 241 -3.70 1.96 -29.71
CA VAL A 241 -3.57 1.73 -28.26
C VAL A 241 -2.20 1.14 -28.00
N PHE A 242 -1.49 1.69 -27.02
CA PHE A 242 -0.18 1.20 -26.59
C PHE A 242 -0.35 0.35 -25.33
N ALA A 243 -0.03 -0.93 -25.45
CA ALA A 243 0.02 -1.84 -24.32
C ALA A 243 1.44 -1.90 -23.79
N ILE A 244 1.62 -1.67 -22.50
CA ILE A 244 2.92 -1.79 -21.84
C ILE A 244 3.38 -3.24 -21.96
N GLN A 245 4.60 -3.46 -22.42
CA GLN A 245 5.22 -4.79 -22.48
C GLN A 245 6.19 -4.99 -21.31
N LYS A 246 7.00 -3.97 -20.99
CA LYS A 246 8.01 -4.03 -19.92
C LYS A 246 8.05 -2.72 -19.14
N CYS A 247 8.25 -2.82 -17.83
CA CYS A 247 8.48 -1.68 -16.93
C CYS A 247 9.94 -1.63 -16.50
N LYS A 248 10.45 -0.44 -16.16
CA LYS A 248 11.78 -0.28 -15.56
C LYS A 248 11.82 0.93 -14.63
N CYS A 249 12.83 0.96 -13.77
CA CYS A 249 13.16 2.16 -13.03
C CYS A 249 13.81 3.20 -13.95
N GLY A 250 13.23 4.39 -14.01
CA GLY A 250 13.72 5.51 -14.81
C GLY A 250 13.21 6.85 -14.29
N SER A 251 13.78 7.93 -14.81
CA SER A 251 13.16 9.25 -14.72
C SER A 251 12.10 9.38 -15.82
N TYR A 252 11.08 10.20 -15.56
CA TYR A 252 10.13 10.63 -16.60
C TYR A 252 10.84 11.40 -17.73
#